data_AF-A0A251MRJ1-F1
#
_entry.id   AF-A0A251MRJ1-F1
#
_cell.length_a   1.000
_cell.length_b   1.000
_cell.length_c   1.000
_cell.angle_alpha   90.00
_cell.angle_beta   90.00
_cell.angle_gamma   90.00
#
_symmetry.space_group_name_H-M   'P 1'
#
loop_
_entity.id
_entity.type
_entity.pdbx_description
1 polymer ?
#
loop_
_entity_poly.entity_id
_entity_poly.type
_entity_poly.pdbx_seq_one_letter_code
_entity_poly.pdbx_strand_id
1 'polypeptide(L)'
;MMNPSNLIHPSKPFVSPLYSTPRVRTNFTENIAIEGRNLSFSVGTRQGKTIPILKDCSLHIPSGQFWMLLGPNGCGKSTLLKILAGLLNPTDGTVHVKRPRSFVFQNPDHQVVMPTVEADVAFGLGKFNLTPDVVKYRVSKALDAVSMLNYMQVM
;
A
#
# COMPACT_ATOMS: atom_id res chain seq x y z
N MET A 1 -17.49 33.56 -46.69
CA MET A 1 -18.55 32.88 -45.91
C MET A 1 -17.97 31.60 -45.33
N MET A 2 -17.78 31.52 -44.01
CA MET A 2 -17.50 30.27 -43.26
C MET A 2 -17.86 30.48 -41.78
N ASN A 3 -18.69 29.59 -41.23
CA ASN A 3 -18.79 29.20 -39.81
C ASN A 3 -19.73 27.96 -39.70
N PRO A 4 -19.82 27.19 -38.59
CA PRO A 4 -18.90 26.87 -37.47
C PRO A 4 -18.80 25.33 -37.16
N SER A 5 -18.06 25.00 -36.09
CA SER A 5 -18.32 23.90 -35.11
C SER A 5 -17.88 22.45 -35.41
N ASN A 6 -16.64 22.09 -35.05
CA ASN A 6 -16.33 21.30 -33.84
C ASN A 6 -14.89 20.75 -33.86
N LEU A 7 -13.95 21.57 -33.41
CA LEU A 7 -12.71 21.12 -32.77
C LEU A 7 -13.03 20.86 -31.29
N ILE A 8 -13.11 19.61 -30.85
CA ILE A 8 -13.18 19.27 -29.42
C ILE A 8 -12.21 18.12 -29.15
N HIS A 9 -11.04 18.48 -28.63
CA HIS A 9 -10.24 17.61 -27.77
C HIS A 9 -11.04 17.33 -26.49
N PRO A 10 -11.29 16.08 -26.08
CA PRO A 10 -11.79 15.82 -24.75
C PRO A 10 -10.61 15.88 -23.77
N SER A 11 -10.38 17.06 -23.20
CA SER A 11 -9.80 17.17 -21.87
C SER A 11 -10.79 16.55 -20.87
N LYS A 12 -10.42 15.43 -20.25
CA LYS A 12 -11.06 15.05 -18.99
C LYS A 12 -10.25 15.66 -17.85
N PRO A 13 -10.88 16.44 -16.94
CA PRO A 13 -10.16 17.04 -15.83
C PRO A 13 -9.71 15.97 -14.84
N PHE A 14 -8.44 16.05 -14.42
CA PHE A 14 -7.97 15.40 -13.21
C PHE A 14 -8.64 16.12 -12.03
N VAL A 15 -9.76 15.54 -11.54
CA VAL A 15 -10.52 16.13 -10.44
C VAL A 15 -9.70 16.01 -9.14
N SER A 16 -9.59 17.12 -8.43
CA SER A 16 -8.77 17.40 -7.25
C SER A 16 -8.90 16.38 -6.10
N PRO A 17 -7.90 16.23 -5.20
CA PRO A 17 -8.11 15.57 -3.92
C PRO A 17 -9.00 16.47 -3.06
N LEU A 18 -10.30 16.23 -3.12
CA LEU A 18 -11.28 16.93 -2.31
C LEU A 18 -11.31 16.23 -0.95
N TYR A 19 -11.00 16.97 0.12
CA TYR A 19 -11.29 16.61 1.50
C TYR A 19 -12.57 15.78 1.56
N SER A 20 -12.43 14.48 1.86
CA SER A 20 -13.57 13.67 2.22
C SER A 20 -14.01 14.15 3.60
N THR A 21 -15.05 14.97 3.65
CA THR A 21 -15.86 15.04 4.87
C THR A 21 -16.29 13.60 5.16
N PRO A 22 -16.01 13.06 6.35
CA PRO A 22 -16.40 11.69 6.65
C PRO A 22 -17.92 11.67 6.64
N ARG A 23 -18.51 11.01 5.63
CA ARG A 23 -19.93 10.63 5.68
C ARG A 23 -20.07 9.67 6.85
N VAL A 24 -20.49 10.18 8.00
CA VAL A 24 -20.98 9.37 9.11
C VAL A 24 -22.27 8.71 8.64
N ARG A 25 -22.13 7.51 8.05
CA ARG A 25 -23.25 6.58 7.91
C ARG A 25 -23.28 5.74 9.18
N THR A 26 -24.26 6.04 10.01
CA THR A 26 -24.64 5.29 11.20
C THR A 26 -25.01 3.86 10.83
N ASN A 27 -24.52 2.91 11.64
CA ASN A 27 -24.67 1.45 11.58
C ASN A 27 -23.55 0.70 10.84
N PHE A 28 -22.34 0.74 11.39
CA PHE A 28 -21.35 -0.32 11.19
C PHE A 28 -21.33 -1.18 12.46
N THR A 29 -21.70 -2.46 12.37
CA THR A 29 -20.90 -3.47 13.09
C THR A 29 -19.46 -3.24 12.65
N GLU A 30 -18.59 -2.78 13.56
CA GLU A 30 -17.25 -2.27 13.24
C GLU A 30 -16.46 -3.31 12.41
N ASN A 31 -16.45 -3.15 11.09
CA ASN A 31 -15.70 -4.02 10.20
C ASN A 31 -14.26 -3.54 10.19
N ILE A 32 -13.52 -3.90 11.23
CA ILE A 32 -12.15 -3.46 11.47
C ILE A 32 -11.23 -3.99 10.37
N ALA A 33 -10.42 -3.12 9.77
CA ALA A 33 -9.38 -3.51 8.81
C ALA A 33 -8.02 -3.67 9.48
N ILE A 34 -7.65 -2.76 10.37
CA ILE A 34 -6.39 -2.79 11.12
C ILE A 34 -6.68 -2.49 12.58
N GLU A 35 -6.14 -3.32 13.46
CA GLU A 35 -6.14 -3.12 14.91
C GLU A 35 -4.74 -3.37 15.46
N GLY A 36 -4.23 -2.41 16.22
CA GLY A 36 -3.04 -2.56 17.04
C GLY A 36 -3.38 -2.23 18.49
N ARG A 37 -3.06 -3.13 19.41
CA ARG A 37 -3.28 -2.93 20.86
C ARG A 37 -1.94 -2.97 21.57
N ASN A 38 -1.60 -1.86 22.24
CA ASN A 38 -0.39 -1.72 23.07
C ASN A 38 0.90 -2.12 22.34
N LEU A 39 1.02 -1.75 21.07
CA LEU A 39 2.17 -2.14 20.25
C LEU A 39 3.44 -1.46 20.76
N SER A 40 4.39 -2.29 21.16
CA SER A 40 5.74 -1.87 21.52
C SER A 40 6.74 -2.58 20.61
N PHE A 41 7.84 -1.89 20.30
CA PHE A 41 8.93 -2.45 19.52
C PHE A 41 10.25 -1.85 19.95
N SER A 42 11.23 -2.72 20.20
CA SER A 42 12.58 -2.33 20.60
C SER A 42 13.64 -3.04 19.77
N VAL A 43 14.77 -2.38 19.56
CA VAL A 43 15.93 -2.94 18.85
C VAL A 43 17.11 -3.12 19.81
N GLY A 44 17.83 -4.22 19.66
CA GLY A 44 19.08 -4.45 20.38
C GLY A 44 20.26 -3.75 19.68
N THR A 45 21.15 -3.14 20.46
CA THR A 45 22.43 -2.64 19.95
C THR A 45 23.52 -3.71 20.07
N ARG A 46 24.63 -3.52 19.35
CA ARG A 46 25.83 -4.39 19.47
C ARG A 46 26.41 -4.45 20.88
N GLN A 47 26.11 -3.46 21.73
CA GLN A 47 26.54 -3.39 23.12
C GLN A 47 25.55 -4.06 24.09
N GLY A 48 24.53 -4.77 23.57
CA GLY A 48 23.51 -5.42 24.39
C GLY A 48 22.45 -4.48 24.96
N LYS A 49 22.47 -3.19 24.61
CA LYS A 49 21.45 -2.23 25.06
C LYS A 49 20.18 -2.37 24.22
N THR A 50 19.02 -2.38 24.87
CA THR A 50 17.73 -2.35 24.18
C THR A 50 17.25 -0.90 24.02
N ILE A 51 16.92 -0.49 22.80
CA ILE A 51 16.43 0.85 22.47
C ILE A 51 14.96 0.74 22.05
N PRO A 52 14.03 1.36 22.79
CA PRO A 52 12.62 1.37 22.41
C PRO A 52 12.37 2.34 21.24
N ILE A 53 11.67 1.85 20.21
CA ILE A 53 11.28 2.62 19.03
C ILE A 53 9.78 2.95 19.06
N LEU A 54 8.95 2.00 19.47
CA LEU A 54 7.52 2.19 19.72
C LEU A 54 7.23 1.81 21.17
N LYS A 55 6.34 2.57 21.82
CA LYS A 55 5.90 2.36 23.20
C LYS A 55 4.38 2.47 23.25
N ASP A 56 3.71 1.38 23.59
CA ASP A 56 2.28 1.29 23.89
C ASP A 56 1.36 1.96 22.83
N CYS A 57 1.73 1.83 21.56
CA CYS A 57 0.97 2.42 20.46
C CYS A 57 -0.29 1.60 20.18
N SER A 58 -1.46 2.23 20.32
CA SER A 58 -2.74 1.60 19.96
C SER A 58 -3.39 2.36 18.80
N LEU A 59 -3.98 1.63 17.86
CA LEU A 59 -4.67 2.19 16.71
C LEU A 59 -5.81 1.27 16.25
N HIS A 60 -6.80 1.90 15.65
CA HIS A 60 -7.98 1.23 15.12
C HIS A 60 -8.40 1.89 13.81
N ILE A 61 -8.39 1.14 12.71
CA ILE A 61 -8.72 1.62 11.37
C ILE A 61 -9.86 0.77 10.81
N PRO A 62 -11.05 1.36 10.60
CA PRO A 62 -12.18 0.69 9.95
C PRO A 62 -11.90 0.38 8.47
N SER A 63 -12.56 -0.66 7.96
CA SER A 63 -12.50 -1.01 6.53
C SER A 63 -12.98 0.13 5.63
N GLY A 64 -12.30 0.31 4.49
CA GLY A 64 -12.69 1.28 3.46
C GLY A 64 -12.29 2.72 3.76
N GLN A 65 -11.46 2.97 4.79
CA GLN A 65 -10.98 4.31 5.10
C GLN A 65 -9.56 4.56 4.58
N PHE A 66 -9.29 5.83 4.25
CA PHE A 66 -7.97 6.32 3.89
C PHE A 66 -7.38 7.12 5.05
N TRP A 67 -6.22 6.69 5.55
CA TRP A 67 -5.56 7.26 6.73
C TRP A 67 -4.14 7.70 6.39
N MET A 68 -3.69 8.76 7.05
CA MET A 68 -2.32 9.27 6.94
C MET A 68 -1.64 9.25 8.30
N LEU A 69 -0.45 8.64 8.37
CA LEU A 69 0.38 8.65 9.57
C LEU A 69 1.42 9.77 9.48
N LEU A 70 1.29 10.77 10.35
CA LEU A 70 2.17 11.93 10.40
C LEU A 70 3.06 11.90 11.64
N GLY A 71 4.22 12.55 11.56
CA GLY A 71 5.13 12.74 12.68
C GLY A 71 6.57 13.00 12.25
N PRO A 72 7.45 13.46 13.18
CA PRO A 72 8.84 13.80 12.87
C PRO A 72 9.67 12.61 12.33
N ASN A 73 10.82 12.90 11.74
CA ASN A 73 11.77 11.85 11.37
C ASN A 73 12.26 11.11 12.62
N GLY A 74 12.41 9.79 12.51
CA GLY A 74 12.85 8.94 13.63
C GLY A 74 11.77 8.58 14.67
N CYS A 75 10.53 9.09 14.58
CA CYS A 75 9.49 8.78 15.57
C CYS A 75 8.86 7.36 15.45
N GLY A 76 9.39 6.50 14.60
CA GLY A 76 8.94 5.10 14.48
C GLY A 76 7.84 4.82 13.45
N LYS A 77 7.44 5.79 12.60
CA LYS A 77 6.40 5.59 11.56
C LYS A 77 6.67 4.37 10.67
N SER A 78 7.87 4.29 10.10
CA SER A 78 8.25 3.18 9.23
C SER A 78 8.29 1.85 10.00
N THR A 79 8.64 1.87 11.28
CA THR A 79 8.59 0.69 12.16
C THR A 79 7.14 0.24 12.37
N LEU A 80 6.24 1.16 12.70
CA LEU A 80 4.82 0.86 12.86
C LEU A 80 4.23 0.29 11.57
N LEU A 81 4.46 0.95 10.42
CA LEU A 81 3.96 0.46 9.14
C LEU A 81 4.52 -0.92 8.76
N LYS A 82 5.79 -1.21 9.08
CA LYS A 82 6.37 -2.55 8.89
C LYS A 82 5.74 -3.60 9.81
N ILE A 83 5.36 -3.24 11.05
CA ILE A 83 4.60 -4.14 11.94
C ILE A 83 3.22 -4.43 11.35
N LEU A 84 2.49 -3.40 10.89
CA LEU A 84 1.18 -3.57 10.26
C LEU A 84 1.25 -4.40 8.96
N ALA A 85 2.33 -4.24 8.19
CA ALA A 85 2.60 -5.07 7.00
C ALA A 85 2.96 -6.53 7.35
N GLY A 86 3.29 -6.81 8.62
CA GLY A 86 3.79 -8.11 9.08
C GLY A 86 5.23 -8.40 8.66
N LEU A 87 6.02 -7.35 8.41
CA LEU A 87 7.47 -7.44 8.14
C LEU A 87 8.31 -7.38 9.41
N LEU A 88 7.74 -6.87 10.50
CA LEU A 88 8.31 -6.90 11.84
C LEU A 88 7.26 -7.45 12.81
N ASN A 89 7.70 -8.25 13.78
CA ASN A 89 6.87 -8.63 14.90
C ASN A 89 7.03 -7.59 16.01
N PRO A 90 5.94 -7.14 16.65
CA PRO A 90 6.07 -6.29 17.83
C PRO A 90 6.80 -7.05 18.95
N THR A 91 7.52 -6.33 19.81
CA THR A 91 8.12 -6.93 21.01
C THR A 91 7.10 -7.15 22.11
N ASP A 92 6.01 -6.38 22.10
CA ASP A 92 4.85 -6.56 22.99
C ASP A 92 3.57 -5.99 22.32
N GLY A 93 2.41 -6.42 22.79
CA GLY A 93 1.10 -6.09 22.24
C GLY A 93 0.66 -6.99 21.09
N THR A 94 -0.49 -6.69 20.50
CA THR A 94 -1.12 -7.51 19.46
C THR A 94 -1.48 -6.70 18.23
N VAL A 95 -1.25 -7.27 17.04
CA VAL A 95 -1.63 -6.66 15.75
C VAL A 95 -2.53 -7.60 14.97
N HIS A 96 -3.66 -7.07 14.49
CA HIS A 96 -4.55 -7.71 13.55
C HIS A 96 -4.68 -6.84 12.30
N VAL A 97 -4.45 -7.45 11.12
CA VAL A 97 -4.65 -6.78 9.83
C VAL A 97 -5.40 -7.74 8.92
N LYS A 98 -6.58 -7.29 8.46
CA LYS A 98 -7.40 -8.01 7.50
C LYS A 98 -6.60 -8.28 6.22
N ARG A 99 -6.70 -9.50 5.71
CA ARG A 99 -6.02 -9.91 4.47
C ARG A 99 -6.94 -9.70 3.24
N PRO A 100 -6.39 -9.49 2.04
CA PRO A 100 -4.95 -9.36 1.73
C PRO A 100 -4.36 -8.03 2.25
N ARG A 101 -3.06 -8.03 2.53
CA ARG A 101 -2.29 -6.83 2.93
C ARG A 101 -1.08 -6.69 2.00
N SER A 102 -0.78 -5.46 1.62
CA SER A 102 0.33 -5.10 0.73
C SER A 102 1.13 -3.95 1.33
N PHE A 103 2.41 -3.84 0.96
CA PHE A 103 3.31 -2.81 1.46
C PHE A 103 4.22 -2.34 0.34
N VAL A 104 4.32 -1.02 0.16
CA VAL A 104 5.23 -0.38 -0.78
C VAL A 104 6.28 0.35 0.05
N PHE A 105 7.55 0.04 -0.19
CA PHE A 105 8.65 0.65 0.53
C PHE A 105 8.97 2.05 0.00
N GLN A 106 9.73 2.81 0.79
CA GLN A 106 10.41 4.00 0.28
C GLN A 106 11.42 3.57 -0.79
N ASN A 107 11.56 4.37 -1.84
CA ASN A 107 12.38 4.08 -3.03
C ASN A 107 12.07 2.67 -3.60
N PRO A 108 10.85 2.45 -4.11
CA PRO A 108 10.42 1.16 -4.64
C PRO A 108 11.24 0.70 -5.85
N ASP A 109 11.90 1.63 -6.55
CA ASP A 109 12.84 1.39 -7.64
C ASP A 109 14.06 0.56 -7.23
N HIS A 110 14.47 0.63 -5.96
CA HIS A 110 15.57 -0.22 -5.43
C HIS A 110 15.17 -1.68 -5.23
N GLN A 111 13.92 -2.06 -5.53
CA GLN A 111 13.37 -3.39 -5.29
C GLN A 111 12.99 -4.15 -6.56
N VAL A 112 13.36 -3.62 -7.73
CA VAL A 112 13.24 -4.34 -8.99
C VAL A 112 14.21 -5.51 -8.98
N VAL A 113 13.69 -6.71 -9.19
CA VAL A 113 14.44 -7.96 -9.11
C VAL A 113 14.50 -8.71 -10.43
N MET A 114 13.59 -8.40 -11.37
CA MET A 114 13.54 -9.03 -12.68
C MET A 114 13.99 -8.10 -13.82
N PRO A 115 14.53 -8.65 -14.92
CA PRO A 115 15.06 -7.86 -16.03
C PRO A 115 13.98 -7.19 -16.89
N THR A 116 12.73 -7.67 -16.85
CA THR A 116 11.61 -7.09 -17.60
C THR A 116 10.48 -6.69 -16.67
N VAL A 117 9.74 -5.65 -17.05
CA VAL A 117 8.60 -5.13 -16.29
C VAL A 117 7.52 -6.21 -16.09
N GLU A 118 7.24 -7.00 -17.13
CA GLU A 118 6.29 -8.11 -17.04
C GLU A 118 6.73 -9.14 -15.98
N ALA A 119 7.99 -9.58 -16.04
CA ALA A 119 8.51 -10.57 -15.11
C ALA A 119 8.55 -10.05 -13.67
N ASP A 120 8.88 -8.77 -13.46
CA ASP A 120 8.96 -8.16 -12.12
C ASP A 120 7.57 -8.07 -11.48
N VAL A 121 6.55 -7.66 -12.23
CA VAL A 121 5.16 -7.63 -11.76
C VAL A 121 4.61 -9.04 -11.56
N ALA A 122 4.98 -9.99 -12.42
CA ALA A 122 4.60 -11.40 -12.29
C ALA A 122 5.26 -12.09 -11.08
N PHE A 123 6.43 -11.62 -10.64
CA PHE A 123 7.22 -12.24 -9.58
C PHE A 123 6.40 -12.51 -8.31
N GLY A 124 5.62 -11.52 -7.87
CA GLY A 124 4.76 -11.64 -6.68
C GLY A 124 3.62 -12.66 -6.82
N LEU A 125 3.31 -13.11 -8.03
CA LEU A 125 2.27 -14.08 -8.32
C LEU A 125 2.77 -15.53 -8.26
N GLY A 126 4.08 -15.78 -8.32
CA GLY A 126 4.66 -17.13 -8.36
C GLY A 126 4.33 -18.02 -7.15
N LYS A 127 3.91 -17.43 -6.03
CA LYS A 127 3.42 -18.16 -4.84
C LYS A 127 2.01 -18.72 -4.99
N PHE A 128 1.30 -18.38 -6.06
CA PHE A 128 -0.05 -18.85 -6.34
C PHE A 128 -0.01 -19.87 -7.48
N ASN A 129 -0.78 -20.95 -7.36
CA ASN A 129 -0.90 -21.96 -8.40
C ASN A 129 -1.84 -21.46 -9.53
N LEU A 130 -1.34 -20.56 -10.38
CA LEU A 130 -2.08 -19.89 -11.45
C LEU A 130 -1.61 -20.38 -12.82
N THR A 131 -2.53 -20.45 -13.78
CA THR A 131 -2.17 -20.72 -15.18
C THR A 131 -1.45 -19.52 -15.81
N PRO A 132 -0.63 -19.75 -16.86
CA PRO A 132 0.06 -18.66 -17.56
C PRO A 132 -0.88 -17.54 -18.05
N ASP A 133 -2.05 -17.90 -18.57
CA ASP A 133 -3.05 -16.92 -19.05
C ASP A 133 -3.57 -16.03 -17.92
N VAL A 134 -3.79 -16.60 -16.73
CA VAL A 134 -4.24 -15.84 -15.55
C VAL A 134 -3.13 -14.92 -15.04
N VAL A 135 -1.88 -15.36 -15.07
CA VAL A 135 -0.73 -14.52 -14.73
C VAL A 135 -0.64 -13.33 -15.69
N LYS A 136 -0.64 -13.59 -17.00
CA LYS A 136 -0.58 -12.55 -18.04
C LYS A 136 -1.71 -11.54 -17.91
N TYR A 137 -2.94 -12.01 -17.68
CA TYR A 137 -4.10 -11.15 -17.44
C TYR A 137 -3.92 -10.25 -16.21
N ARG A 138 -3.46 -10.81 -15.08
CA ARG A 138 -3.25 -10.03 -13.84
C ARG A 138 -2.13 -9.01 -13.97
N VAL A 139 -1.04 -9.36 -14.65
CA VAL A 139 0.06 -8.43 -14.93
C VAL A 139 -0.41 -7.28 -15.81
N SER A 140 -1.10 -7.58 -16.92
CA SER A 140 -1.67 -6.56 -17.79
C SER A 140 -2.60 -5.61 -17.02
N LYS A 141 -3.50 -6.15 -16.19
CA LYS A 141 -4.38 -5.34 -15.33
C LYS A 141 -3.63 -4.45 -14.34
N ALA A 142 -2.55 -4.94 -13.74
CA ALA A 142 -1.74 -4.16 -12.80
C ALA A 142 -1.01 -3.02 -13.52
N LEU A 143 -0.42 -3.29 -14.69
CA LEU A 143 0.27 -2.29 -15.50
C LEU A 143 -0.69 -1.22 -16.04
N ASP A 144 -1.90 -1.60 -16.45
CA ASP A 144 -2.95 -0.67 -16.87
C ASP A 144 -3.33 0.32 -15.76
N ALA A 145 -3.50 -0.19 -14.54
CA ALA A 145 -3.85 0.63 -13.37
C ALA A 145 -2.81 1.73 -13.05
N VAL A 146 -1.57 1.56 -13.49
CA VAL A 146 -0.47 2.53 -13.30
C VAL A 146 0.02 3.14 -14.61
N SER A 147 -0.73 2.99 -15.72
CA SER A 147 -0.40 3.54 -17.05
C SER A 147 0.93 3.05 -17.63
N MET A 148 1.30 1.79 -17.36
CA MET A 148 2.55 1.16 -17.81
C MET A 148 2.35 0.02 -18.81
N LEU A 149 1.16 -0.13 -19.43
CA LEU A 149 0.89 -1.20 -20.39
C LEU A 149 1.90 -1.25 -21.56
N ASN A 150 2.37 -0.08 -22.02
CA ASN A 150 3.33 0.01 -23.13
C ASN A 150 4.72 -0.57 -22.80
N TYR A 151 5.00 -0.84 -21.52
CA TYR A 151 6.23 -1.49 -21.07
C TYR A 151 6.10 -3.01 -20.93
N MET A 152 4.93 -3.57 -21.23
CA MET A 152 4.74 -5.02 -21.29
C MET A 152 5.46 -5.57 -22.53
N GLN A 153 6.71 -5.99 -22.33
CA GLN A 153 7.53 -6.57 -23.38
C GLN A 153 7.17 -8.05 -23.55
N VAL A 154 6.49 -8.37 -24.64
CA VAL A 154 6.33 -9.75 -25.10
C VAL A 154 7.71 -10.21 -25.57
N MET A 155 8.27 -11.27 -24.97
CA MET A 155 9.40 -11.99 -25.58
C MET A 155 9.00 -12.56 -26.93
#